data_AF-A0A0F0CSL0-F1
#
_entry.id   AF-A0A0F0CSL0-F1
#
_cell.length_a   1.000
_cell.length_b   1.000
_cell.length_c   1.000
_cell.angle_alpha   90.00
_cell.angle_beta   90.00
_cell.angle_gamma   90.00
#
_symmetry.space_group_name_H-M   'P 1'
#
loop_
_entity.id
_entity.type
_entity.pdbx_description
1 polymer ?
#
loop_
_entity_poly.entity_id
_entity_poly.type
_entity_poly.pdbx_seq_one_letter_code
_entity_poly.pdbx_strand_id
1 'polypeptide(L)'
;MTQVVDTGRKKCRGCHEIKLVGEFYRESANVAGYQNKCKACQNALLSKYRIKIRDMVQKPVIAVRKCCDCDVIKPVGDFFKDRYDKYGYQKRCKVCSRVKTLIFKGRHPDYWVDHGKRKYAAIEDKKAFNKNRYACNRESYLRRIDRERSTARGRLYGILLSAKHRAAKKKLPADIDLKWLLKKYQDQAGRCGVTKLPLLFEKNPTGKQGYTPYAPSLHRVNPEKGYTKDNVMLVSVIANLGMNRFGEDAFRIMCEEFYENTHQVAVLSSARFGNRLILKKGSLEKDQ
;
A
#
# COMPACT_ATOMS: atom_id res chain seq x y z
N MET A 1 -67.23 6.50 -16.46
CA MET A 1 -66.82 7.16 -17.71
C MET A 1 -66.28 8.54 -17.40
N THR A 2 -64.97 8.76 -17.48
CA THR A 2 -64.38 10.10 -17.32
C THR A 2 -64.03 10.61 -18.71
N GLN A 3 -64.82 11.57 -19.19
CA GLN A 3 -64.75 12.16 -20.51
C GLN A 3 -63.33 12.70 -20.79
N VAL A 4 -62.67 12.12 -21.78
CA VAL A 4 -61.60 12.82 -22.50
C VAL A 4 -62.34 13.74 -23.46
N VAL A 5 -62.44 15.01 -23.09
CA VAL A 5 -63.02 16.04 -23.97
C VAL A 5 -61.97 16.32 -25.04
N ASP A 6 -62.40 16.24 -26.29
CA ASP A 6 -61.70 16.30 -27.57
C ASP A 6 -60.97 17.64 -27.87
N THR A 7 -60.41 18.29 -26.85
CA THR A 7 -59.85 19.65 -26.91
C THR A 7 -58.44 19.76 -26.32
N GLY A 8 -57.76 18.64 -26.08
CA GLY A 8 -56.43 18.62 -25.49
C GLY A 8 -56.38 19.15 -24.05
N ARG A 9 -57.50 19.12 -23.32
CA ARG A 9 -57.64 19.62 -21.94
C ARG A 9 -58.11 18.52 -20.98
N LYS A 10 -57.62 18.55 -19.75
CA LYS A 10 -57.87 17.56 -18.68
C LYS A 10 -57.99 18.25 -17.32
N LYS A 11 -58.97 17.82 -16.50
CA LYS A 11 -59.14 18.27 -15.11
C LYS A 11 -58.13 17.61 -14.17
N CYS A 12 -57.34 18.41 -13.45
CA CYS A 12 -56.40 17.92 -12.44
C CYS A 12 -57.13 17.46 -11.18
N ARG A 13 -56.80 16.27 -10.63
CA ARG A 13 -57.35 15.78 -9.35
C ARG A 13 -56.71 16.40 -8.11
N GLY A 14 -55.64 17.19 -8.27
CA GLY A 14 -54.96 17.87 -7.17
C GLY A 14 -55.49 19.28 -6.90
N CYS A 15 -55.54 20.12 -7.93
CA CYS A 15 -56.03 21.50 -7.83
C CYS A 15 -57.43 21.70 -8.43
N HIS A 16 -58.05 20.67 -9.01
CA HIS A 16 -59.38 20.70 -9.63
C HIS A 16 -59.56 21.64 -10.83
N GLU A 17 -58.51 22.29 -11.30
CA GLU A 17 -58.51 23.12 -12.52
C GLU A 17 -58.45 22.27 -13.81
N ILE A 18 -59.09 22.76 -14.87
CA ILE A 18 -58.98 22.22 -16.23
C ILE A 18 -57.74 22.81 -16.89
N LYS A 19 -56.76 21.98 -17.27
CA LYS A 19 -55.50 22.40 -17.88
C LYS A 19 -55.22 21.65 -19.19
N LEU A 20 -54.30 22.16 -20.00
CA LEU A 20 -53.82 21.44 -21.19
C LEU A 20 -53.18 20.10 -20.80
N VAL A 21 -53.34 19.06 -21.63
CA VAL A 21 -52.73 17.74 -21.38
C VAL A 21 -51.20 17.79 -21.30
N GLY A 22 -50.57 18.79 -21.95
CA GLY A 22 -49.13 19.07 -21.83
C GLY A 22 -48.68 19.45 -20.41
N GLU A 23 -49.60 19.90 -19.56
CA GLU A 23 -49.37 20.19 -18.14
C GLU A 23 -49.42 18.94 -17.25
N PHE A 24 -49.51 17.74 -17.84
CA PHE A 24 -49.51 16.45 -17.14
C PHE A 24 -48.35 15.59 -17.64
N TYR A 25 -47.81 14.71 -16.79
CA TYR A 25 -46.83 13.72 -17.22
C TYR A 25 -47.53 12.61 -18.01
N ARG A 26 -46.90 12.12 -19.08
CA ARG A 26 -47.39 10.96 -19.85
C ARG A 26 -47.19 9.70 -19.01
N GLU A 27 -48.19 8.83 -19.01
CA GLU A 27 -48.15 7.57 -18.28
C GLU A 27 -48.91 6.49 -19.06
N SER A 28 -48.14 5.52 -19.57
CA SER A 28 -48.63 4.46 -20.45
C SER A 28 -49.59 3.47 -19.76
N ALA A 29 -49.59 3.44 -18.42
CA ALA A 29 -50.46 2.56 -17.63
C ALA A 29 -51.90 3.09 -17.49
N ASN A 30 -52.17 4.36 -17.82
CA ASN A 30 -53.52 4.93 -17.71
C ASN A 30 -54.24 4.90 -19.06
N VAL A 31 -55.53 4.53 -19.04
CA VAL A 31 -56.41 4.52 -20.24
C VAL A 31 -56.41 5.86 -20.99
N ALA A 32 -56.20 6.98 -20.28
CA ALA A 32 -56.14 8.32 -20.85
C ALA A 32 -54.72 8.81 -21.23
N GLY A 33 -53.68 7.98 -21.10
CA GLY A 33 -52.28 8.28 -21.50
C GLY A 33 -51.53 9.36 -20.68
N TYR A 34 -52.20 10.02 -19.73
CA TYR A 34 -51.64 11.07 -18.88
C TYR A 34 -52.02 10.88 -17.41
N GLN A 35 -51.13 11.28 -16.51
CA GLN A 35 -51.36 11.26 -15.06
C GLN A 35 -52.61 12.07 -14.66
N ASN A 36 -53.18 11.76 -13.50
CA ASN A 36 -54.41 12.40 -13.00
C ASN A 36 -54.16 13.73 -12.27
N LYS A 37 -52.91 14.06 -11.94
CA LYS A 37 -52.47 15.33 -11.34
C LYS A 37 -51.56 16.08 -12.32
N CYS A 38 -51.67 17.40 -12.38
CA CYS A 38 -50.79 18.23 -13.20
C CYS A 38 -49.36 18.22 -12.63
N LYS A 39 -48.38 18.53 -13.49
CA LYS A 39 -46.95 18.61 -13.16
C LYS A 39 -46.70 19.47 -11.92
N ALA A 40 -47.39 20.60 -11.78
CA ALA A 40 -47.30 21.46 -10.61
C ALA A 40 -47.75 20.77 -9.31
N CYS A 41 -48.92 20.11 -9.31
CA CYS A 41 -49.41 19.35 -8.16
C CYS A 41 -48.50 18.16 -7.82
N GLN A 42 -47.97 17.50 -8.85
CA GLN A 42 -47.04 16.38 -8.70
C GLN A 42 -45.70 16.85 -8.12
N ASN A 43 -45.17 17.97 -8.60
CA ASN A 43 -43.94 18.58 -8.10
C ASN A 43 -44.08 19.11 -6.68
N ALA A 44 -45.25 19.66 -6.31
CA ALA A 44 -45.53 20.05 -4.93
C ALA A 44 -45.55 18.84 -3.99
N LEU A 45 -46.14 17.72 -4.43
CA LEU A 45 -46.12 16.46 -3.67
C LEU A 45 -44.71 15.89 -3.53
N LEU A 46 -43.94 15.87 -4.62
CA LEU A 46 -42.54 15.42 -4.62
C LEU A 46 -41.65 16.36 -3.79
N SER A 47 -41.91 17.66 -3.78
CA SER A 47 -41.20 18.64 -2.94
C SER A 47 -41.45 18.38 -1.45
N LYS A 48 -42.71 18.16 -1.05
CA LYS A 48 -43.06 17.75 0.33
C LYS A 48 -42.37 16.45 0.72
N TYR A 49 -42.31 15.47 -0.19
CA TYR A 49 -41.58 14.22 0.05
C TYR A 49 -40.06 14.44 0.18
N ARG A 50 -39.46 15.31 -0.65
CA ARG A 50 -38.03 15.67 -0.57
C ARG A 50 -37.69 16.39 0.73
N ILE A 51 -38.54 17.30 1.20
CA ILE A 51 -38.40 17.97 2.51
C ILE A 51 -38.48 16.92 3.63
N LYS A 52 -39.49 16.04 3.60
CA LYS A 52 -39.62 14.95 4.58
C LYS A 52 -38.39 14.03 4.59
N ILE A 53 -37.86 13.65 3.42
CA ILE A 53 -36.63 12.85 3.32
C ILE A 53 -35.41 13.63 3.84
N ARG A 54 -35.27 14.92 3.51
CA ARG A 54 -34.20 15.78 4.03
C ARG A 54 -34.22 15.84 5.56
N ASP A 55 -35.40 16.05 6.15
CA ASP A 55 -35.59 16.14 7.59
C ASP A 55 -35.40 14.77 8.28
N MET A 56 -35.71 13.65 7.59
CA MET A 56 -35.33 12.30 8.03
C MET A 56 -33.83 12.00 7.92
N VAL A 57 -33.10 12.71 7.04
CA VAL A 57 -31.65 12.51 6.80
C VAL A 57 -30.80 13.36 7.73
N GLN A 58 -31.28 14.54 8.18
CA GLN A 58 -30.61 15.34 9.20
C GLN A 58 -30.84 14.74 10.59
N LYS A 59 -29.96 13.82 10.98
CA LYS A 59 -29.98 13.22 12.32
C LYS A 59 -29.56 14.25 13.37
N PRO A 60 -30.20 14.28 14.55
CA PRO A 60 -29.79 15.15 15.65
C PRO A 60 -28.33 14.88 16.03
N VAL A 61 -27.53 15.94 16.11
CA VAL A 61 -26.12 15.85 16.51
C VAL A 61 -26.05 15.76 18.03
N ILE A 62 -25.40 14.71 18.52
CA ILE A 62 -25.12 14.50 19.94
C ILE A 62 -23.60 14.40 20.13
N ALA A 63 -23.07 14.96 21.21
CA ALA A 63 -21.63 14.92 21.50
C ALA A 63 -21.21 13.62 22.21
N VAL A 64 -22.09 13.12 23.09
CA VAL A 64 -21.83 11.95 23.94
C VAL A 64 -23.00 10.96 23.90
N ARG A 65 -22.72 9.70 24.21
CA ARG A 65 -23.70 8.62 24.28
C ARG A 65 -23.33 7.61 25.36
N LYS A 66 -24.32 7.07 26.06
CA LYS A 66 -24.16 5.96 27.01
C LYS A 66 -24.07 4.62 26.26
N CYS A 67 -23.05 3.82 26.56
CA CYS A 67 -22.91 2.48 26.01
C CYS A 67 -23.91 1.50 26.64
N CYS A 68 -24.63 0.70 25.84
CA CYS A 68 -25.58 -0.29 26.35
C CYS A 68 -24.95 -1.57 26.94
N ASP A 69 -23.63 -1.74 26.83
CA ASP A 69 -22.92 -2.93 27.33
C ASP A 69 -22.10 -2.64 28.59
N CYS A 70 -21.42 -1.50 28.65
CA CYS A 70 -20.56 -1.13 29.79
C CYS A 70 -21.10 0.06 30.58
N ASP A 71 -22.26 0.60 30.19
CA ASP A 71 -22.93 1.73 30.84
C ASP A 71 -22.14 3.05 30.96
N VAL A 72 -20.93 3.13 30.39
CA VAL A 72 -20.11 4.35 30.38
C VAL A 72 -20.62 5.35 29.33
N ILE A 73 -20.73 6.63 29.71
CA ILE A 73 -20.95 7.76 28.81
C ILE A 73 -19.64 8.10 28.10
N LYS A 74 -19.64 8.06 26.75
CA LYS A 74 -18.45 8.30 25.93
C LYS A 74 -18.76 9.26 24.78
N PRO A 75 -17.75 9.91 24.18
CA PRO A 75 -17.94 10.68 22.94
C PRO A 75 -18.56 9.82 21.84
N VAL A 76 -19.41 10.39 20.97
CA VAL A 76 -20.01 9.62 19.87
C VAL A 76 -18.98 9.07 18.88
N GLY A 77 -17.78 9.66 18.82
CA GLY A 77 -16.64 9.13 18.08
C GLY A 77 -16.22 7.72 18.53
N ASP A 78 -16.56 7.31 19.75
CA ASP A 78 -16.29 5.96 20.29
C ASP A 78 -17.34 4.92 19.92
N PHE A 79 -18.30 5.28 19.07
CA PHE A 79 -19.36 4.40 18.58
C PHE A 79 -19.23 4.25 17.05
N PHE A 80 -19.65 3.11 16.51
CA PHE A 80 -19.69 2.93 15.05
C PHE A 80 -20.88 3.68 14.46
N LYS A 81 -20.73 4.22 13.24
CA LYS A 81 -21.82 4.87 12.53
C LYS A 81 -22.92 3.87 12.20
N ASP A 82 -24.17 4.28 12.37
CA ASP A 82 -25.36 3.48 12.09
C ASP A 82 -26.39 4.33 11.34
N ARG A 83 -26.67 3.96 10.09
CA ARG A 83 -27.60 4.69 9.24
C ARG A 83 -29.06 4.53 9.66
N TYR A 84 -29.39 3.56 10.51
CA TYR A 84 -30.75 3.31 10.99
C TYR A 84 -30.99 3.82 12.41
N ASP A 85 -29.93 4.06 13.20
CA ASP A 85 -30.06 4.64 14.54
C ASP A 85 -30.53 6.10 14.49
N LYS A 86 -31.38 6.50 15.44
CA LYS A 86 -31.95 7.86 15.58
C LYS A 86 -30.89 8.96 15.55
N TYR A 87 -29.73 8.73 16.17
CA TYR A 87 -28.65 9.71 16.28
C TYR A 87 -27.46 9.42 15.36
N GLY A 88 -27.54 8.36 14.55
CA GLY A 88 -26.51 8.03 13.55
C GLY A 88 -25.37 7.15 14.05
N TYR A 89 -25.46 6.63 15.29
CA TYR A 89 -24.40 5.85 15.92
C TYR A 89 -24.98 4.64 16.66
N GLN A 90 -24.25 3.54 16.72
CA GLN A 90 -24.66 2.36 17.47
C GLN A 90 -24.81 2.67 18.98
N LYS A 91 -25.64 1.88 19.68
CA LYS A 91 -25.78 1.96 21.15
C LYS A 91 -24.59 1.39 21.92
N ARG A 92 -23.80 0.52 21.30
CA ARG A 92 -22.63 -0.15 21.88
C ARG A 92 -21.34 0.54 21.46
N CYS A 93 -20.42 0.79 22.39
CA CYS A 93 -19.14 1.41 22.07
C CYS A 93 -18.23 0.45 21.28
N LYS A 94 -17.25 1.00 20.54
CA LYS A 94 -16.29 0.26 19.73
C LYS A 94 -15.55 -0.81 20.51
N VAL A 95 -15.21 -0.56 21.77
CA VAL A 95 -14.52 -1.51 22.65
C VAL A 95 -15.40 -2.74 22.91
N CYS A 96 -16.61 -2.53 23.43
CA CYS A 96 -17.57 -3.60 23.69
C CYS A 96 -17.92 -4.38 22.40
N SER A 97 -18.07 -3.67 21.27
CA SER A 97 -18.30 -4.32 19.97
C SER A 97 -17.14 -5.22 19.55
N ARG A 98 -15.89 -4.81 19.80
CA ARG A 98 -14.70 -5.64 19.51
C ARG A 98 -14.64 -6.86 20.44
N VAL A 99 -14.88 -6.69 21.74
CA VAL A 99 -14.94 -7.79 22.70
C VAL A 99 -15.99 -8.82 22.28
N LYS A 100 -17.21 -8.37 21.96
CA LYS A 100 -18.27 -9.25 21.47
C LYS A 100 -17.87 -9.99 20.19
N THR A 101 -17.20 -9.30 19.27
CA THR A 101 -16.67 -9.92 18.03
C THR A 101 -15.62 -10.98 18.33
N LEU A 102 -14.72 -10.74 19.29
CA LEU A 102 -13.70 -11.71 19.70
C LEU A 102 -14.32 -12.95 20.35
N ILE A 103 -15.29 -12.77 21.26
CA ILE A 103 -16.03 -13.87 21.88
C ILE A 103 -16.75 -14.69 20.82
N PHE A 104 -17.44 -14.03 19.88
CA PHE A 104 -18.12 -14.72 18.78
C PHE A 104 -17.14 -15.50 17.89
N LYS A 105 -15.98 -14.91 17.57
CA LYS A 105 -14.92 -15.60 16.82
C LYS A 105 -14.41 -16.85 17.54
N GLY A 106 -14.19 -16.76 18.85
CA GLY A 106 -13.76 -17.90 19.65
C GLY A 106 -14.83 -19.01 19.76
N ARG A 107 -16.12 -18.63 19.86
CA ARG A 107 -17.23 -19.58 19.96
C ARG A 107 -17.63 -20.22 18.63
N HIS A 108 -17.30 -19.58 17.51
CA HIS A 108 -17.70 -20.03 16.18
C HIS A 108 -16.51 -20.04 15.20
N PRO A 109 -15.43 -20.79 15.47
CA PRO A 109 -14.28 -20.84 14.56
C PRO A 109 -14.68 -21.31 13.15
N ASP A 110 -15.57 -22.31 13.07
CA ASP A 110 -16.03 -22.89 11.80
C ASP A 110 -16.83 -21.90 10.96
N TYR A 111 -17.60 -21.01 11.59
CA TYR A 111 -18.33 -19.96 10.88
C TYR A 111 -17.39 -19.10 10.03
N TRP A 112 -16.20 -18.76 10.54
CA TRP A 112 -15.25 -17.89 9.83
C TRP A 112 -14.50 -18.62 8.72
N VAL A 113 -14.15 -19.89 8.96
CA VAL A 113 -13.53 -20.74 7.94
C VAL A 113 -14.50 -20.95 6.78
N ASP A 114 -15.75 -21.29 7.09
CA ASP A 114 -16.77 -21.58 6.09
C ASP A 114 -17.25 -20.32 5.38
N HIS A 115 -17.51 -19.21 6.09
CA HIS A 115 -17.86 -17.94 5.46
C HIS A 115 -16.78 -17.45 4.48
N GLY A 116 -15.50 -17.63 4.83
CA GLY A 116 -14.38 -17.35 3.92
C GLY A 116 -14.40 -18.25 2.69
N LYS A 117 -14.55 -19.56 2.88
CA LYS A 117 -14.59 -20.55 1.80
C LYS A 117 -15.79 -20.36 0.89
N ARG A 118 -17.00 -20.15 1.40
CA ARG A 118 -18.24 -19.92 0.64
C ARG A 118 -18.11 -18.76 -0.34
N LYS A 119 -17.53 -17.63 0.12
CA LYS A 119 -17.27 -16.48 -0.77
C LYS A 119 -16.36 -16.86 -1.93
N TYR A 120 -15.32 -17.66 -1.71
CA TYR A 120 -14.39 -18.09 -2.75
C TYR A 120 -14.94 -19.24 -3.62
N ALA A 121 -15.79 -20.09 -3.05
CA ALA A 121 -16.43 -21.22 -3.71
C ALA A 121 -17.53 -20.76 -4.69
N ALA A 122 -18.26 -19.69 -4.35
CA ALA A 122 -19.29 -19.07 -5.21
C ALA A 122 -18.72 -18.28 -6.40
N ILE A 123 -17.40 -18.22 -6.56
CA ILE A 123 -16.75 -17.52 -7.67
C ILE A 123 -16.44 -18.53 -8.77
N GLU A 124 -17.14 -18.40 -9.90
CA GLU A 124 -16.91 -19.22 -11.09
C GLU A 124 -15.54 -18.92 -11.70
N ASP A 125 -15.28 -17.66 -12.08
CA ASP A 125 -13.97 -17.24 -12.59
C ASP A 125 -13.07 -16.68 -11.47
N LYS A 126 -12.41 -17.60 -10.78
CA LYS A 126 -11.42 -17.29 -9.73
C LYS A 126 -10.24 -16.47 -10.28
N LYS A 127 -9.89 -16.63 -11.56
CA LYS A 127 -8.75 -15.93 -12.18
C LYS A 127 -9.10 -14.46 -12.40
N ALA A 128 -10.26 -14.16 -12.99
CA ALA A 128 -10.74 -12.79 -13.15
C ALA A 128 -10.98 -12.11 -11.80
N PHE A 129 -11.58 -12.80 -10.83
CA PHE A 129 -11.78 -12.27 -9.48
C PHE A 129 -10.45 -11.87 -8.82
N ASN A 130 -9.45 -12.76 -8.83
CA ASN A 130 -8.15 -12.47 -8.25
C ASN A 130 -7.42 -11.34 -8.99
N LYS A 131 -7.54 -11.28 -10.33
CA LYS A 131 -7.00 -10.18 -11.14
C LYS A 131 -7.63 -8.84 -10.74
N ASN A 132 -8.95 -8.77 -10.64
CA ASN A 132 -9.67 -7.55 -10.25
C ASN A 132 -9.36 -7.16 -8.80
N ARG A 133 -9.33 -8.13 -7.89
CA ARG A 133 -8.93 -7.90 -6.49
C ARG A 133 -7.52 -7.35 -6.39
N TYR A 134 -6.57 -7.89 -7.17
CA TYR A 134 -5.21 -7.37 -7.22
C TYR A 134 -5.18 -5.95 -7.81
N ALA A 135 -5.89 -5.70 -8.91
CA ALA A 135 -5.95 -4.38 -9.54
C ALA A 135 -6.46 -3.30 -8.57
N CYS A 136 -7.59 -3.54 -7.89
CA CYS A 136 -8.16 -2.60 -6.91
C CYS A 136 -7.25 -2.35 -5.70
N ASN A 137 -6.43 -3.35 -5.33
CA ASN A 137 -5.54 -3.26 -4.16
C ASN A 137 -4.07 -3.00 -4.51
N ARG A 138 -3.74 -2.86 -5.80
CA ARG A 138 -2.36 -2.90 -6.31
C ARG A 138 -1.50 -1.84 -5.64
N GLU A 139 -2.00 -0.62 -5.58
CA GLU A 139 -1.26 0.51 -5.03
C GLU A 139 -1.02 0.35 -3.52
N SER A 140 -2.03 -0.04 -2.76
CA SER A 140 -1.91 -0.34 -1.33
C SER A 140 -0.95 -1.50 -1.07
N TYR A 141 -1.02 -2.56 -1.89
CA TYR A 141 -0.11 -3.68 -1.85
C TYR A 141 1.35 -3.24 -2.10
N LEU A 142 1.59 -2.46 -3.16
CA LEU A 142 2.93 -1.95 -3.48
C LEU A 142 3.46 -1.04 -2.38
N ARG A 143 2.66 -0.14 -1.82
CA ARG A 143 3.04 0.70 -0.67
C ARG A 143 3.45 -0.12 0.55
N ARG A 144 2.69 -1.17 0.86
CA ARG A 144 3.01 -2.07 1.97
C ARG A 144 4.33 -2.80 1.74
N ILE A 145 4.52 -3.34 0.53
CA ILE A 145 5.77 -4.03 0.15
C ILE A 145 6.96 -3.07 0.18
N ASP A 146 6.78 -1.84 -0.29
CA ASP A 146 7.81 -0.81 -0.27
C ASP A 146 8.24 -0.47 1.17
N ARG A 147 7.26 -0.19 2.04
CA ARG A 147 7.48 0.05 3.47
C ARG A 147 8.17 -1.12 4.16
N GLU A 148 7.79 -2.34 3.83
CA GLU A 148 8.40 -3.52 4.44
C GLU A 148 9.84 -3.71 3.96
N ARG A 149 10.08 -3.59 2.65
CA ARG A 149 11.41 -3.79 2.04
C ARG A 149 12.40 -2.66 2.32
N SER A 150 11.95 -1.48 2.75
CA SER A 150 12.82 -0.41 3.21
C SER A 150 13.35 -0.63 4.63
N THR A 151 12.82 -1.61 5.37
CA THR A 151 13.34 -1.98 6.69
C THR A 151 14.39 -3.09 6.59
N ALA A 152 15.35 -3.12 7.52
CA ALA A 152 16.32 -4.21 7.63
C ALA A 152 15.62 -5.58 7.74
N ARG A 153 14.61 -5.67 8.59
CA ARG A 153 13.81 -6.89 8.78
C ARG A 153 13.19 -7.38 7.48
N GLY A 154 12.43 -6.52 6.78
CA GLY A 154 11.73 -6.94 5.57
C GLY A 154 12.68 -7.21 4.40
N ARG A 155 13.77 -6.43 4.27
CA ARG A 155 14.80 -6.67 3.26
C ARG A 155 15.52 -8.00 3.47
N LEU A 156 15.98 -8.27 4.69
CA LEU A 156 16.66 -9.52 5.03
C LEU A 156 15.73 -10.72 4.95
N TYR A 157 14.45 -10.56 5.32
CA TYR A 157 13.45 -11.61 5.13
C TYR A 157 13.26 -11.97 3.65
N GLY A 158 13.20 -10.98 2.76
CA GLY A 158 13.16 -11.23 1.31
C GLY A 158 14.36 -12.04 0.82
N ILE A 159 15.57 -11.69 1.27
CA ILE A 159 16.81 -12.38 0.90
C ILE A 159 16.84 -13.81 1.48
N LEU A 160 16.37 -14.00 2.70
CA LEU A 160 16.22 -15.33 3.32
C LEU A 160 15.32 -16.25 2.50
N LEU A 161 14.15 -15.76 2.07
CA LEU A 161 13.23 -16.53 1.24
C LEU A 161 13.89 -16.89 -0.10
N SER A 162 14.60 -15.95 -0.74
CA SER A 162 15.34 -16.23 -1.98
C SER A 162 16.48 -17.23 -1.77
N ALA A 163 17.18 -17.19 -0.64
CA ALA A 163 18.21 -18.18 -0.30
C ALA A 163 17.62 -19.58 -0.10
N LYS A 164 16.54 -19.71 0.69
CA LYS A 164 15.85 -20.99 0.90
C LYS A 164 15.32 -21.57 -0.41
N HIS A 165 14.73 -20.75 -1.27
CA HIS A 165 14.28 -21.18 -2.60
C HIS A 165 15.44 -21.68 -3.47
N ARG A 166 16.57 -20.95 -3.50
CA ARG A 166 17.78 -21.37 -4.23
C ARG A 166 18.36 -22.68 -3.69
N ALA A 167 18.40 -22.84 -2.37
CA ALA A 167 18.86 -24.05 -1.70
C ALA A 167 17.99 -25.27 -2.09
N ALA A 168 16.66 -25.12 -2.00
CA ALA A 168 15.70 -26.16 -2.37
C ALA A 168 15.85 -26.59 -3.84
N LYS A 169 15.96 -25.63 -4.78
CA LYS A 169 16.17 -25.92 -6.20
C LYS A 169 17.45 -26.73 -6.44
N LYS A 170 18.50 -26.49 -5.65
CA LYS A 170 19.79 -27.19 -5.73
C LYS A 170 19.88 -28.42 -4.80
N LYS A 171 18.82 -28.76 -4.06
CA LYS A 171 18.82 -29.81 -3.03
C LYS A 171 19.93 -29.63 -1.99
N LEU A 172 20.23 -28.39 -1.62
CA LEU A 172 21.25 -28.05 -0.62
C LEU A 172 20.60 -27.68 0.72
N PRO A 173 21.28 -27.89 1.86
CA PRO A 173 20.76 -27.51 3.17
C PRO A 173 20.61 -25.99 3.31
N ALA A 174 19.66 -25.55 4.13
CA ALA A 174 19.42 -24.15 4.44
C ALA A 174 19.10 -23.96 5.94
N ASP A 175 20.14 -23.94 6.77
CA ASP A 175 20.06 -23.65 8.20
C ASP A 175 20.41 -22.18 8.47
N ILE A 176 19.62 -21.28 7.92
CA ILE A 176 19.63 -19.86 8.31
C ILE A 176 18.20 -19.40 8.57
N ASP A 177 18.07 -18.47 9.51
CA ASP A 177 16.80 -17.87 9.89
C ASP A 177 16.92 -16.35 9.98
N LEU A 178 15.77 -15.68 10.12
CA LEU A 178 15.71 -14.22 10.13
C LEU A 178 16.36 -13.63 11.38
N LYS A 179 16.29 -14.31 12.53
CA LYS A 179 16.86 -13.84 13.79
C LYS A 179 18.39 -13.82 13.68
N TRP A 180 18.97 -14.87 13.13
CA TRP A 180 20.41 -14.94 12.85
C TRP A 180 20.85 -13.87 11.85
N LEU A 181 20.12 -13.66 10.75
CA LEU A 181 20.45 -12.62 9.75
C LEU A 181 20.40 -11.21 10.33
N LEU A 182 19.39 -10.91 11.15
CA LEU A 182 19.28 -9.62 11.83
C LEU A 182 20.44 -9.41 12.79
N LYS A 183 20.80 -10.44 13.57
CA LYS A 183 21.99 -10.38 14.44
C LYS A 183 23.26 -10.14 13.63
N LYS A 184 23.46 -10.83 12.51
CA LYS A 184 24.63 -10.59 11.63
C LYS A 184 24.66 -9.19 11.05
N TYR A 185 23.53 -8.65 10.62
CA TYR A 185 23.44 -7.26 10.16
C TYR A 185 23.83 -6.27 11.26
N GLN A 186 23.38 -6.51 12.51
CA GLN A 186 23.75 -5.70 13.67
C GLN A 186 25.23 -5.84 14.04
N ASP A 187 25.74 -7.07 14.14
CA ASP A 187 27.16 -7.37 14.43
C ASP A 187 28.09 -6.71 13.39
N GLN A 188 27.63 -6.57 12.14
CA GLN A 188 28.35 -5.89 11.06
C GLN A 188 28.11 -4.37 11.01
N ALA A 189 27.39 -3.78 11.98
CA ALA A 189 27.01 -2.37 12.00
C ALA A 189 26.33 -1.90 10.69
N GLY A 190 25.50 -2.78 10.08
CA GLY A 190 24.84 -2.52 8.82
C GLY A 190 25.77 -2.44 7.60
N ARG A 191 26.98 -2.99 7.68
CA ARG A 191 28.00 -2.97 6.62
C ARG A 191 28.21 -4.33 5.98
N CYS A 192 28.76 -4.33 4.77
CA CYS A 192 29.16 -5.51 4.04
C CYS A 192 30.21 -6.32 4.83
N GLY A 193 30.04 -7.64 4.92
CA GLY A 193 30.97 -8.52 5.64
C GLY A 193 32.41 -8.46 5.12
N VAL A 194 32.59 -8.25 3.81
CA VAL A 194 33.89 -8.18 3.14
C VAL A 194 34.37 -6.72 3.04
N THR A 195 33.70 -5.90 2.23
CA THR A 195 34.18 -4.55 1.89
C THR A 195 33.94 -3.49 2.96
N LYS A 196 33.18 -3.79 4.02
CA LYS A 196 32.76 -2.85 5.08
C LYS A 196 31.99 -1.60 4.59
N LEU A 197 31.63 -1.54 3.31
CA LEU A 197 30.73 -0.53 2.76
C LEU A 197 29.31 -0.67 3.36
N PRO A 198 28.57 0.43 3.56
CA PRO A 198 27.20 0.38 4.04
C PRO A 198 26.29 -0.50 3.17
N LEU A 199 25.42 -1.29 3.80
CA LEU A 199 24.36 -2.03 3.13
C LEU A 199 23.11 -1.15 3.01
N LEU A 200 22.79 -0.74 1.79
CA LEU A 200 21.71 0.20 1.50
C LEU A 200 20.44 -0.54 1.09
N PHE A 201 19.27 -0.05 1.52
CA PHE A 201 17.97 -0.64 1.16
C PHE A 201 17.23 0.14 0.08
N GLU A 202 17.85 1.19 -0.42
CA GLU A 202 17.30 2.05 -1.46
C GLU A 202 17.16 1.28 -2.78
N LYS A 203 16.12 1.65 -3.53
CA LYS A 203 15.96 1.17 -4.90
C LYS A 203 16.93 1.91 -5.81
N ASN A 204 17.36 1.26 -6.89
CA ASN A 204 18.15 1.94 -7.90
C ASN A 204 17.31 3.09 -8.50
N PRO A 205 17.72 4.37 -8.32
CA PRO A 205 16.92 5.52 -8.75
C PRO A 205 16.78 5.60 -10.26
N THR A 206 17.70 4.99 -11.02
CA THR A 206 17.70 5.05 -12.48
C THR A 206 16.76 4.02 -13.14
N GLY A 207 16.25 3.02 -12.38
CA GLY A 207 15.34 1.98 -12.87
C GLY A 207 15.90 1.05 -13.97
N LYS A 208 17.06 1.37 -14.55
CA LYS A 208 17.66 0.70 -15.72
C LYS A 208 18.46 -0.56 -15.39
N GLN A 209 18.81 -0.79 -14.13
CA GLN A 209 19.59 -1.96 -13.72
C GLN A 209 18.82 -2.79 -12.68
N GLY A 210 18.73 -4.11 -12.92
CA GLY A 210 18.11 -5.08 -12.01
C GLY A 210 18.89 -5.30 -10.70
N TYR A 211 20.06 -4.69 -10.55
CA TYR A 211 20.92 -4.78 -9.38
C TYR A 211 21.06 -3.43 -8.67
N THR A 212 21.16 -3.50 -7.34
CA THR A 212 21.45 -2.39 -6.43
C THR A 212 22.80 -2.72 -5.80
N PRO A 213 23.92 -2.12 -6.26
CA PRO A 213 25.28 -2.60 -5.92
C PRO A 213 25.54 -2.77 -4.43
N TYR A 214 25.06 -1.81 -3.62
CA TYR A 214 25.25 -1.79 -2.18
C TYR A 214 24.10 -2.43 -1.39
N ALA A 215 23.13 -3.06 -2.06
CA ALA A 215 22.09 -3.79 -1.35
C ALA A 215 22.64 -5.05 -0.67
N PRO A 216 22.04 -5.48 0.45
CA PRO A 216 22.39 -6.73 1.09
C PRO A 216 22.16 -7.94 0.16
N SER A 217 23.08 -8.90 0.25
CA SER A 217 23.06 -10.20 -0.42
C SER A 217 23.69 -11.26 0.48
N LEU A 218 23.43 -12.53 0.19
CA LEU A 218 24.07 -13.66 0.86
C LEU A 218 25.05 -14.33 -0.09
N HIS A 219 26.33 -14.29 0.29
CA HIS A 219 27.42 -14.95 -0.41
C HIS A 219 27.73 -16.29 0.28
N ARG A 220 27.91 -17.34 -0.51
CA ARG A 220 28.30 -18.66 -0.01
C ARG A 220 29.82 -18.77 -0.14
N VAL A 221 30.52 -18.95 0.97
CA VAL A 221 31.99 -19.08 1.02
C VAL A 221 32.42 -20.27 0.18
N ASN A 222 31.78 -21.43 0.40
CA ASN A 222 31.89 -22.59 -0.46
C ASN A 222 30.60 -22.76 -1.29
N PRO A 223 30.68 -22.65 -2.63
CA PRO A 223 29.50 -22.73 -3.51
C PRO A 223 28.90 -24.14 -3.63
N GLU A 224 29.63 -25.19 -3.23
CA GLU A 224 29.15 -26.57 -3.18
C GLU A 224 28.34 -26.84 -1.90
N LYS A 225 28.57 -26.04 -0.84
CA LYS A 225 27.81 -26.12 0.40
C LYS A 225 26.50 -25.30 0.33
N GLY A 226 25.60 -25.62 1.25
CA GLY A 226 24.29 -24.96 1.38
C GLY A 226 24.33 -23.57 2.01
N TYR A 227 23.15 -23.06 2.35
CA TYR A 227 23.00 -21.80 3.08
C TYR A 227 22.96 -22.07 4.58
N THR A 228 24.12 -22.35 5.17
CA THR A 228 24.29 -22.61 6.61
C THR A 228 25.03 -21.46 7.27
N LYS A 229 24.90 -21.32 8.60
CA LYS A 229 25.46 -20.18 9.37
C LYS A 229 26.99 -20.08 9.27
N ASP A 230 27.67 -21.19 9.04
CA ASP A 230 29.13 -21.32 8.86
C ASP A 230 29.59 -21.08 7.41
N ASN A 231 28.69 -21.20 6.43
CA ASN A 231 29.02 -21.10 5.00
C ASN A 231 28.50 -19.82 4.32
N VAL A 232 27.81 -18.95 5.05
CA VAL A 232 27.17 -17.75 4.47
C VAL A 232 27.69 -16.47 5.09
N MET A 233 28.02 -15.51 4.23
CA MET A 233 28.35 -14.14 4.61
C MET A 233 27.26 -13.17 4.14
N LEU A 234 26.92 -12.19 4.99
CA LEU A 234 26.07 -11.07 4.61
C LEU A 234 26.93 -9.96 3.99
N VAL A 235 26.82 -9.80 2.67
CA VAL A 235 27.67 -8.90 1.88
C VAL A 235 26.83 -7.98 0.99
N SER A 236 27.48 -7.04 0.29
CA SER A 236 26.82 -6.25 -0.75
C SER A 236 26.62 -7.07 -2.03
N VAL A 237 25.65 -6.69 -2.88
CA VAL A 237 25.44 -7.33 -4.19
C VAL A 237 26.71 -7.27 -5.04
N ILE A 238 27.41 -6.13 -5.07
CA ILE A 238 28.64 -5.98 -5.85
C ILE A 238 29.75 -6.92 -5.36
N ALA A 239 29.95 -7.05 -4.05
CA ALA A 239 30.93 -7.99 -3.49
C ALA A 239 30.54 -9.44 -3.80
N ASN A 240 29.26 -9.79 -3.64
CA ASN A 240 28.78 -11.14 -3.98
C ASN A 240 29.00 -11.48 -5.46
N LEU A 241 28.74 -10.54 -6.38
CA LEU A 241 28.96 -10.75 -7.81
C LEU A 241 30.45 -10.83 -8.15
N GLY A 242 31.28 -9.95 -7.58
CA GLY A 242 32.73 -9.95 -7.78
C GLY A 242 33.40 -11.25 -7.34
N MET A 243 32.96 -11.82 -6.21
CA MET A 243 33.53 -13.08 -5.68
C MET A 243 32.91 -14.35 -6.30
N ASN A 244 31.76 -14.26 -6.98
CA ASN A 244 30.92 -15.43 -7.31
C ASN A 244 31.65 -16.56 -8.06
N ARG A 245 32.51 -16.20 -9.03
CA ARG A 245 33.23 -17.18 -9.87
C ARG A 245 34.67 -17.42 -9.42
N PHE A 246 35.32 -16.39 -8.89
CA PHE A 246 36.78 -16.38 -8.69
C PHE A 246 37.20 -16.40 -7.22
N GLY A 247 36.24 -16.34 -6.29
CA GLY A 247 36.51 -16.34 -4.85
C GLY A 247 36.97 -14.98 -4.30
N GLU A 248 37.28 -14.96 -3.02
CA GLU A 248 37.65 -13.75 -2.28
C GLU A 248 39.06 -13.26 -2.64
N ASP A 249 40.03 -14.15 -2.82
CA ASP A 249 41.42 -13.79 -3.12
C ASP A 249 41.56 -13.04 -4.44
N ALA A 250 40.94 -13.56 -5.50
CA ALA A 250 40.95 -12.89 -6.80
C ALA A 250 40.25 -11.53 -6.75
N PHE A 251 39.16 -11.42 -5.97
CA PHE A 251 38.47 -10.15 -5.76
C PHE A 251 39.34 -9.14 -5.01
N ARG A 252 40.07 -9.59 -3.97
CA ARG A 252 40.99 -8.77 -3.18
C ARG A 252 42.13 -8.23 -4.04
N ILE A 253 42.84 -9.12 -4.76
CA ILE A 253 43.96 -8.74 -5.64
C ILE A 253 43.50 -7.72 -6.69
N MET A 254 42.35 -7.96 -7.34
CA MET A 254 41.79 -7.02 -8.32
C MET A 254 41.55 -5.63 -7.72
N CYS A 255 41.00 -5.57 -6.49
CA CYS A 255 40.71 -4.30 -5.82
C CYS A 255 41.99 -3.57 -5.39
N GLU A 256 42.99 -4.30 -4.88
CA GLU A 256 44.30 -3.75 -4.50
C GLU A 256 45.02 -3.18 -5.73
N GLU A 257 45.14 -3.95 -6.81
CA GLU A 257 45.78 -3.50 -8.05
C GLU A 257 45.07 -2.28 -8.66
N PHE A 258 43.74 -2.26 -8.66
CA PHE A 258 42.98 -1.09 -9.11
C PHE A 258 43.26 0.14 -8.24
N TYR A 259 43.27 -0.04 -6.91
CA TYR A 259 43.54 1.04 -5.98
C TYR A 259 44.95 1.59 -6.16
N GLU A 260 45.98 0.74 -6.16
CA GLU A 260 47.38 1.17 -6.32
C GLU A 260 47.62 1.90 -7.64
N ASN A 261 47.10 1.38 -8.76
CA ASN A 261 47.27 2.03 -10.07
C ASN A 261 46.52 3.37 -10.18
N THR A 262 45.36 3.51 -9.54
CA THR A 262 44.64 4.79 -9.54
C THR A 262 45.25 5.81 -8.58
N HIS A 263 45.86 5.37 -7.49
CA HIS A 263 46.52 6.25 -6.51
C HIS A 263 47.91 6.69 -6.98
N GLN A 264 48.68 5.84 -7.66
CA GLN A 264 49.96 6.24 -8.26
C GLN A 264 49.79 7.30 -9.35
N VAL A 265 48.71 7.24 -10.14
CA VAL A 265 48.37 8.28 -11.11
C VAL A 265 47.98 9.60 -10.42
N ALA A 266 47.36 9.56 -9.23
CA ALA A 266 47.04 10.76 -8.44
C ALA A 266 48.30 11.43 -7.83
N VAL A 267 49.29 10.65 -7.40
CA VAL A 267 50.57 11.19 -6.87
C VAL A 267 51.45 11.75 -7.99
N LEU A 268 51.49 11.11 -9.16
CA LEU A 268 52.26 11.62 -10.32
C LEU A 268 51.59 12.81 -11.03
N SER A 269 50.26 12.94 -10.97
CA SER A 269 49.54 14.11 -11.52
C SER A 269 49.57 15.33 -10.59
N SER A 270 49.61 15.13 -9.27
CA SER A 270 49.81 16.22 -8.30
C SER A 270 51.27 16.73 -8.25
N ALA A 271 52.27 15.86 -8.47
CA ALA A 271 53.67 16.26 -8.61
C ALA A 271 53.96 17.11 -9.87
N ARG A 272 53.15 17.00 -10.93
CA ARG A 272 53.29 17.83 -12.15
C ARG A 272 52.66 19.22 -12.04
N PHE A 273 51.78 19.47 -11.06
CA PHE A 273 51.17 20.78 -10.82
C PHE A 273 51.87 21.61 -9.74
N GLY A 274 52.76 21.02 -8.93
CA GLY A 274 53.50 21.72 -7.87
C GLY A 274 54.64 22.64 -8.34
N ASN A 275 55.11 22.51 -9.59
CA ASN A 275 56.26 23.28 -10.11
C ASN A 275 55.90 24.40 -11.10
N ARG A 276 54.66 24.91 -11.09
CA ARG A 276 54.26 26.03 -11.98
C ARG A 276 53.69 27.27 -11.28
N LEU A 277 53.86 27.37 -9.95
CA LEU A 277 53.32 28.48 -9.14
C LEU A 277 54.34 29.04 -8.14
N ILE A 278 55.63 29.10 -8.53
CA ILE A 278 56.61 29.97 -7.88
C ILE A 278 57.44 30.60 -9.00
N LEU A 279 57.25 31.91 -9.20
CA LEU A 279 57.98 32.88 -10.03
C LEU A 279 56.99 33.76 -10.80
N LYS A 280 56.35 34.69 -10.08
CA LYS A 280 56.08 36.07 -10.51
C LYS A 280 55.21 36.79 -9.47
N LYS A 281 55.85 37.29 -8.42
CA LYS A 281 55.44 38.50 -7.69
C LYS A 281 56.70 39.06 -7.02
N GLY A 282 57.15 40.22 -7.47
CA GLY A 282 58.16 41.01 -6.75
C GLY A 282 59.24 41.64 -7.63
N SER A 283 58.91 42.74 -8.32
CA SER A 283 59.83 43.88 -8.50
C SER A 283 59.03 45.10 -8.99
N LEU A 284 58.61 45.92 -8.04
CA LEU A 284 58.30 47.33 -8.21
C LEU A 284 59.48 48.10 -7.59
N GLU A 285 60.03 49.06 -8.33
CA GLU A 285 60.84 50.25 -7.97
C GLU A 285 61.75 50.57 -9.18
N LYS A 286 61.65 51.73 -9.86
CA LYS A 286 62.22 53.06 -9.49
C LYS A 286 63.72 52.91 -9.11
N ASP A 287 64.70 53.58 -9.69
CA ASP A 287 64.84 54.92 -10.28
C ASP A 287 66.02 54.94 -11.28
N GLN A 288 66.32 56.15 -11.77
CA GLN A 288 67.56 56.64 -12.41
C GLN A 288 68.86 55.90 -12.06
#